data_AF-Q48504-F1
#
_entry.id   AF-Q48504-F1
#
_cell.length_a   1.000
_cell.length_b   1.000
_cell.length_c   1.000
_cell.angle_alpha   90.00
_cell.angle_beta   90.00
_cell.angle_gamma   90.00
#
_symmetry.space_group_name_H-M   'P 1'
#
loop_
_entity.id
_entity.type
_entity.pdbx_description
1 polymer ?
#
loop_
_entity_poly.entity_id
_entity_poly.type
_entity_poly.pdbx_seq_one_letter_code
_entity_poly.pdbx_strand_id
1 'polypeptide(L)' 'MKKILIIGLGLIGSSIALGIKKAHPEFEILGSDREEVENIAQIPPETL' A
#
# COMPACT_ATOMS: atom_id res chain seq x y z
N MET A 1 -2.07 -2.35 20.00
CA MET A 1 -1.54 -2.38 18.61
C MET A 1 -2.66 -1.93 17.69
N LYS A 2 -2.44 -0.91 16.85
CA LYS A 2 -3.47 -0.39 15.94
C LYS A 2 -3.15 -0.83 14.51
N LYS A 3 -4.18 -1.27 13.80
CA LYS A 3 -4.12 -1.64 12.38
C LYS A 3 -4.91 -0.65 11.55
N ILE A 4 -4.38 -0.30 10.38
CA ILE A 4 -5.01 0.61 9.43
C ILE A 4 -5.08 -0.09 8.07
N LEU A 5 -6.26 -0.09 7.47
CA LEU A 5 -6.48 -0.58 6.11
C LEU A 5 -6.57 0.62 5.15
N ILE A 6 -5.76 0.59 4.09
CA ILE A 6 -5.81 1.56 2.99
C ILE A 6 -6.33 0.86 1.74
N ILE A 7 -7.44 1.36 1.20
CA ILE A 7 -8.04 0.90 -0.05
C ILE A 7 -7.67 1.90 -1.15
N GLY A 8 -6.98 1.41 -2.18
CA GLY A 8 -6.38 2.21 -3.25
C GLY A 8 -4.93 2.60 -2.91
N LEU A 9 -3.96 1.98 -3.58
CA LEU A 9 -2.52 2.07 -3.36
C LEU A 9 -1.78 2.88 -4.44
N GLY A 10 -2.53 3.64 -5.25
CA GLY A 10 -1.96 4.67 -6.13
C GLY A 10 -1.23 5.77 -5.36
N LEU A 11 -0.86 6.85 -6.07
CA LEU A 11 -0.03 7.94 -5.54
C LEU A 11 -0.52 8.49 -4.19
N ILE A 12 -1.83 8.65 -4.03
CA ILE A 12 -2.42 9.24 -2.82
C ILE A 12 -2.38 8.25 -1.65
N GLY A 13 -2.92 7.04 -1.82
CA GLY A 13 -3.02 6.07 -0.74
C GLY A 13 -1.65 5.65 -0.21
N SER A 14 -0.69 5.44 -1.10
CA SER A 14 0.70 5.15 -0.73
C SER A 14 1.38 6.33 -0.03
N SER A 15 1.13 7.58 -0.44
CA SER A 15 1.67 8.76 0.24
C SER A 15 1.12 8.92 1.66
N ILE A 16 -0.17 8.64 1.84
CA ILE A 16 -0.82 8.64 3.16
C ILE A 16 -0.24 7.53 4.04
N ALA A 17 -0.10 6.31 3.50
CA ALA A 17 0.52 5.18 4.19
C ALA A 17 1.91 5.56 4.74
N LEU A 18 2.73 6.18 3.89
CA LEU A 18 4.06 6.63 4.24
C LEU A 18 4.04 7.69 5.35
N GLY A 19 3.15 8.68 5.25
CA GLY A 19 2.99 9.72 6.28
C GLY A 19 2.60 9.12 7.63
N ILE A 20 1.63 8.19 7.65
CA ILE A 20 1.19 7.49 8.85
C ILE A 20 2.34 6.70 9.46
N LYS A 21 3.09 5.92 8.66
CA LYS A 21 4.19 5.10 9.18
C LYS A 21 5.33 5.94 9.74
N LYS A 22 5.58 7.13 9.17
CA LYS A 22 6.57 8.09 9.68
C LYS A 22 6.14 8.69 11.02
N ALA A 23 4.86 9.01 11.20
CA ALA A 23 4.34 9.59 12.43
C ALA A 23 4.10 8.54 13.54
N HIS A 24 3.69 7.34 13.15
CA HIS A 24 3.32 6.22 14.03
C HIS A 24 3.95 4.91 13.54
N PRO A 25 5.26 4.72 13.76
CA PRO A 25 5.99 3.55 13.28
C PRO A 25 5.50 2.23 13.89
N GLU A 26 4.82 2.27 15.03
CA GLU A 26 4.24 1.11 15.71
C GLU A 26 2.90 0.64 15.09
N PHE A 27 2.30 1.43 14.19
CA PHE A 27 1.06 1.03 13.53
C PHE A 27 1.35 0.04 12.40
N GLU A 28 0.49 -0.97 12.30
CA GLU A 28 0.48 -1.92 11.19
C GLU A 28 -0.42 -1.38 10.09
N ILE A 29 0.09 -1.31 8.87
CA ILE A 29 -0.63 -0.79 7.71
C ILE A 29 -0.81 -1.94 6.74
N LEU A 30 -2.07 -2.21 6.38
CA LEU A 30 -2.47 -3.15 5.35
C LEU A 30 -2.94 -2.34 4.14
N GLY A 31 -2.44 -2.68 2.97
CA GLY A 31 -2.84 -2.08 1.71
C GLY A 31 -3.60 -3.07 0.85
N SER A 32 -4.64 -2.61 0.15
CA SER A 32 -5.30 -3.38 -0.90
C SER A 32 -5.72 -2.44 -2.04
N ASP A 33 -5.59 -2.93 -3.27
CA ASP A 33 -6.10 -2.27 -4.46
C ASP A 33 -7.02 -3.22 -5.24
N ARG A 34 -7.55 -2.76 -6.36
CA ARG A 34 -8.30 -3.62 -7.28
C ARG A 34 -7.38 -4.71 -7.81
N GLU A 35 -7.93 -5.90 -7.98
CA GLU A 35 -7.22 -7.10 -8.46
C GLU A 35 -6.38 -6.83 -9.72
N GLU A 36 -6.90 -6.05 -10.66
CA GLU A 36 -6.18 -5.63 -11.88
C GLU A 36 -4.85 -4.91 -11.56
N VAL A 37 -4.85 -4.01 -10.57
CA VAL A 37 -3.66 -3.25 -10.15
C VAL A 37 -2.71 -4.13 -9.35
N GLU A 38 -3.25 -4.98 -8.46
CA GLU A 38 -2.44 -5.92 -7.68
C GLU A 38 -1.73 -6.95 -8.57
N ASN A 39 -2.39 -7.42 -9.63
CA ASN A 39 -1.80 -8.33 -10.60
C ASN A 39 -0.62 -7.68 -11.33
N ILE A 40 -0.72 -6.42 -11.73
CA ILE A 40 0.40 -5.69 -12.38
C ILE A 40 1.59 -5.57 -11.42
N ALA A 41 1.35 -5.26 -10.16
CA ALA A 41 2.42 -5.11 -9.16
C ALA A 41 3.16 -6.43 -8.85
N GLN A 42 2.53 -7.58 -9.13
CA GLN A 42 3.12 -8.91 -8.96
C GLN A 42 3.89 -9.39 -10.20
N ILE A 43 3.74 -8.72 -11.34
CA ILE A 43 4.49 -9.06 -12.55
C ILE A 43 5.97 -8.72 -12.32
N PRO A 44 6.89 -9.69 -12.42
CA PRO A 44 8.31 -9.43 -12.27
C PRO A 44 8.79 -8.42 -13.33
N PRO A 45 9.60 -7.41 -12.97
CA PRO A 45 10.03 -6.37 -13.90
C PRO A 45 10.82 -6.90 -15.11
N GLU A 46 11.40 -8.10 -15.03
CA GLU A 46 12.04 -8.78 -16.15
C GLU A 46 11.09 -9.29 -17.24
N THR A 47 9.77 -9.25 -17.00
CA THR A 47 8.73 -9.70 -17.94
C THR A 47 7.93 -8.56 -18.59
N LEU A 48 8.32 -7.31 -18.34
CA LEU A 48 7.71 -6.09 -18.91
C LEU A 48 8.49 -5.53 -20.09
#